data_AF-A0A4S4KAU8-F1
#
_entry.id   AF-A0A4S4KAU8-F1
#
_cell.length_a   1.000
_cell.length_b   1.000
_cell.length_c   1.000
_cell.angle_alpha   90.00
_cell.angle_beta   90.00
_cell.angle_gamma   90.00
#
_symmetry.space_group_name_H-M   'P 1'
#
loop_
_entity.id
_entity.type
_entity.pdbx_description
1 polymer ?
#
loop_
_entity_poly.entity_id
_entity_poly.type
_entity_poly.pdbx_seq_one_letter_code
_entity_poly.pdbx_strand_id
1 'polypeptide(L)'
;MDSSYILNLCSSTQSIAAELAKDPSQEVLKVVKRLRKQCIQVSSKARSSVENGKGSRGERDRLDRSAECGKFPARPSDLFLKIYADVLQTLHSDPLANTVSPSLIGSSGVIPLTIVSVIPDIMRHYADHICNELI
;
A
#
# COMPACT_ATOMS: atom_id res chain seq x y z
N MET A 1 4.04 -11.96 -4.73
CA MET A 1 4.62 -10.72 -4.18
C MET A 1 6.10 -10.88 -4.45
N ASP A 2 6.45 -10.67 -5.72
CA ASP A 2 7.69 -11.24 -6.29
C ASP A 2 8.76 -10.23 -6.61
N SER A 3 8.42 -8.95 -6.54
CA SER A 3 9.30 -7.92 -7.05
C SER A 3 10.20 -7.37 -5.95
N SER A 4 11.50 -7.61 -6.07
CA SER A 4 12.57 -6.93 -5.31
C SER A 4 12.41 -5.40 -5.30
N TYR A 5 11.73 -4.87 -6.32
CA TYR A 5 11.26 -3.49 -6.41
C TYR A 5 10.39 -3.04 -5.22
N ILE A 6 9.40 -3.84 -4.82
CA ILE A 6 8.47 -3.43 -3.74
C ILE A 6 9.21 -3.40 -2.40
N LEU A 7 10.11 -4.36 -2.16
CA LEU A 7 10.99 -4.36 -0.99
C LEU A 7 11.87 -3.09 -0.95
N ASN A 8 12.41 -2.67 -2.09
CA ASN A 8 13.18 -1.44 -2.19
C ASN A 8 12.33 -0.19 -1.89
N LEU A 9 11.11 -0.12 -2.44
CA LEU A 9 10.17 0.95 -2.15
C LEU A 9 9.80 1.02 -0.66
N CYS A 10 9.54 -0.13 -0.04
CA CYS A 10 9.17 -0.25 1.38
C CYS A 10 10.33 0.09 2.32
N SER A 11 11.57 -0.11 1.89
CA SER A 11 12.77 0.22 2.67
C SER A 11 13.30 1.63 2.41
N SER A 12 12.81 2.33 1.37
CA SER A 12 13.27 3.67 1.01
C SER A 12 12.92 4.72 2.07
N THR A 13 13.88 5.56 2.47
CA THR A 13 13.62 6.66 3.40
C THR A 13 13.04 7.91 2.72
N GLN A 14 13.05 7.95 1.37
CA GLN A 14 12.58 9.12 0.63
C GLN A 14 11.06 9.11 0.50
N SER A 15 10.43 10.22 0.88
CA SER A 15 9.00 10.45 0.72
C SER A 15 8.74 11.91 0.36
N ILE A 16 7.56 12.21 -0.19
CA ILE A 16 7.15 13.59 -0.49
C ILE A 16 7.21 14.44 0.79
N ALA A 17 6.73 13.90 1.91
CA ALA A 17 6.78 14.57 3.21
C ALA A 17 8.22 14.86 3.67
N ALA A 18 9.14 13.90 3.53
CA ALA A 18 10.53 14.10 3.90
C ALA A 18 11.25 15.13 3.01
N GLU A 19 10.89 15.21 1.73
CA GLU A 19 11.43 16.21 0.80
C GLU A 19 10.86 17.61 1.07
N LEU A 20 9.55 17.72 1.33
CA LEU A 20 8.91 18.99 1.69
C LEU A 20 9.35 19.48 3.07
N ALA A 21 9.69 18.60 4.00
CA ALA A 21 10.22 18.99 5.31
C ALA A 21 11.57 19.72 5.20
N LYS A 22 12.38 19.42 4.17
CA LYS A 22 13.66 20.10 3.92
C LYS A 22 13.45 21.51 3.34
N ASP A 23 12.45 21.66 2.50
CA ASP A 23 12.10 22.93 1.86
C ASP A 23 10.59 23.02 1.65
N PRO A 24 9.86 23.65 2.59
CA PRO A 24 8.41 23.77 2.52
C PRO A 24 7.92 24.67 1.39
N SER A 25 8.78 25.48 0.78
CA SER A 25 8.42 26.39 -0.32
C SER A 25 8.48 25.73 -1.70
N GLN A 26 8.96 24.49 -1.78
CA GLN A 26 9.00 23.74 -3.03
C GLN A 26 7.60 23.39 -3.55
N GLU A 27 7.43 23.49 -4.86
CA GLU A 27 6.21 23.05 -5.53
C GLU A 27 6.07 21.52 -5.45
N VAL A 28 5.00 21.05 -4.79
CA VAL A 28 4.72 19.63 -4.57
C VAL A 28 4.78 18.82 -5.87
N LEU A 29 4.24 19.36 -6.97
CA LEU A 29 4.24 18.67 -8.27
C LEU A 29 5.65 18.40 -8.80
N LYS A 30 6.62 19.29 -8.55
CA LYS A 30 8.02 19.08 -8.95
C LYS A 30 8.65 17.96 -8.13
N VAL A 31 8.40 17.94 -6.83
CA VAL A 31 8.87 16.87 -5.92
C VAL A 31 8.29 15.52 -6.32
N VAL A 32 6.97 15.46 -6.56
CA VAL A 32 6.27 14.25 -7.01
C VAL A 32 6.82 13.74 -8.34
N LYS A 33 6.98 14.61 -9.35
CA LYS A 33 7.53 14.23 -10.65
C LYS A 33 8.96 13.69 -10.54
N ARG A 34 9.78 14.29 -9.66
CA ARG A 34 11.15 13.85 -9.39
C ARG A 34 11.18 12.45 -8.75
N LEU A 35 10.42 12.24 -7.68
CA LEU A 35 10.32 10.97 -6.98
C LEU A 35 9.73 9.86 -7.87
N ARG A 36 8.70 10.17 -8.67
CA ARG A 36 8.10 9.22 -9.61
C ARG A 36 9.09 8.76 -10.68
N LYS A 37 9.89 9.68 -11.24
CA LYS A 37 10.96 9.34 -12.20
C LYS A 37 11.99 8.39 -11.59
N GLN A 38 12.41 8.65 -10.36
CA GLN A 38 13.35 7.78 -9.65
C GLN A 38 12.75 6.38 -9.42
N CYS A 39 11.48 6.29 -9.02
CA CYS A 39 10.81 4.99 -8.84
C CYS A 39 10.70 4.21 -10.16
N ILE A 40 10.33 4.87 -11.25
CA ILE A 40 10.23 4.23 -12.58
C ILE A 40 11.60 3.70 -13.03
N GLN A 41 12.68 4.46 -12.83
CA GLN A 41 14.04 4.01 -13.18
C GLN A 41 14.45 2.75 -12.41
N VAL A 42 14.09 2.63 -11.13
CA VAL A 42 14.33 1.42 -10.33
C VAL A 42 13.48 0.25 -10.85
N SER A 43 12.23 0.50 -11.24
CA SER A 43 11.33 -0.53 -11.79
C SER A 43 11.83 -1.12 -13.12
N SER A 44 12.36 -0.30 -14.02
CA SER A 44 12.88 -0.74 -15.33
C SER A 44 14.06 -1.69 -15.20
N LYS A 45 14.86 -1.55 -14.13
CA LYS A 45 16.01 -2.41 -13.84
C LYS A 45 15.62 -3.74 -13.19
N ALA A 46 14.45 -3.81 -12.53
CA ALA A 46 13.97 -4.99 -11.83
C ALA A 46 13.05 -5.90 -12.68
N ARG A 47 12.46 -5.39 -13.77
CA ARG A 47 11.53 -6.13 -14.65
C ARG A 47 12.17 -7.23 -15.52
N SER A 48 13.49 -7.38 -15.52
CA SER A 48 14.18 -8.45 -16.28
C SER A 48 14.04 -9.85 -15.66
N SER A 49 13.38 -9.98 -14.51
CA SER A 49 13.30 -11.23 -13.75
C SER A 49 11.87 -11.48 -13.28
N VAL A 50 11.01 -11.98 -14.16
CA VAL A 50 9.71 -12.52 -13.77
C VAL A 50 9.60 -13.92 -14.35
N GLU A 51 9.95 -14.93 -13.55
CA GLU A 51 9.65 -16.33 -13.81
C GLU A 51 8.26 -16.68 -13.27
N ASN A 52 7.52 -17.43 -14.09
CA ASN A 52 6.23 -18.03 -13.78
C ASN A 52 6.39 -19.14 -12.73
N GLY A 53 5.69 -19.04 -11.60
CA GLY A 53 5.65 -20.11 -10.59
C GLY A 53 4.26 -20.30 -9.97
N LYS A 54 3.55 -21.36 -10.40
CA LYS A 54 2.25 -21.82 -9.90
C LYS A 54 2.35 -22.54 -8.53
N GLY A 55 1.31 -22.40 -7.69
CA GLY A 55 0.95 -23.38 -6.64
C GLY A 55 0.88 -22.85 -5.19
N SER A 56 0.17 -23.56 -4.31
CA SER A 56 -0.05 -23.26 -2.87
C SER A 56 1.24 -23.13 -2.04
N ARG A 57 2.36 -23.64 -2.55
CA ARG A 57 3.71 -23.42 -2.00
C ARG A 57 4.19 -21.98 -2.20
N GLY A 58 3.76 -21.34 -3.29
CA GLY A 58 3.99 -19.93 -3.55
C GLY A 58 3.13 -19.00 -2.68
N GLU A 59 1.98 -19.44 -2.19
CA GLU A 59 1.17 -18.59 -1.31
C GLU A 59 1.85 -18.37 0.04
N ARG A 60 2.39 -19.42 0.67
CA ARG A 60 3.15 -19.29 1.92
C ARG A 60 4.40 -18.42 1.75
N ASP A 61 5.18 -18.64 0.69
CA ASP A 61 6.34 -17.81 0.36
C ASP A 61 5.95 -16.33 0.17
N ARG A 62 4.83 -16.05 -0.50
CA ARG A 62 4.28 -14.70 -0.62
C ARG A 62 3.94 -14.07 0.72
N LEU A 63 3.38 -14.82 1.66
CA LEU A 63 3.04 -14.32 3.00
C LEU A 63 4.29 -14.07 3.83
N ASP A 64 5.27 -14.98 3.77
CA ASP A 64 6.55 -14.86 4.47
C ASP A 64 7.30 -13.61 4.02
N ARG A 65 7.41 -13.39 2.70
CA ARG A 65 8.00 -12.18 2.12
C ARG A 65 7.25 -10.90 2.47
N SER A 66 5.93 -10.97 2.59
CA SER A 66 5.13 -9.83 3.03
C SER A 66 5.34 -9.54 4.52
N ALA A 67 5.56 -10.57 5.34
CA ALA A 67 5.93 -10.41 6.74
C ALA A 67 7.32 -9.76 6.90
N GLU A 68 8.28 -10.08 6.01
CA GLU A 68 9.62 -9.47 6.00
C GLU A 68 9.63 -7.98 5.65
N CYS A 69 8.65 -7.49 4.90
CA CYS A 69 8.52 -6.06 4.60
C CYS A 69 8.31 -5.23 5.87
N GLY A 70 7.52 -5.75 6.81
CA GLY A 70 7.08 -5.02 8.00
C GLY A 70 7.97 -5.20 9.21
N LYS A 71 8.08 -4.15 10.02
CA LYS A 71 8.76 -4.18 11.32
C LYS A 71 7.77 -4.63 12.39
N PHE A 72 7.19 -5.81 12.22
CA PHE A 72 6.20 -6.33 13.14
C PHE A 72 6.88 -6.84 14.42
N PRO A 73 6.32 -6.56 15.62
CA PRO A 73 6.86 -7.10 16.87
C PRO A 73 6.70 -8.63 16.96
N ALA A 74 5.71 -9.19 16.27
CA ALA A 74 5.50 -10.62 16.09
C ALA A 74 4.89 -10.86 14.70
N ARG A 75 5.05 -12.07 14.15
CA ARG A 75 4.48 -12.44 12.84
C ARG A 75 2.95 -12.26 12.86
N PRO A 76 2.37 -11.43 11.96
CA PRO A 76 0.93 -11.27 11.85
C PRO A 76 0.23 -12.55 11.39
N SER A 77 -1.10 -12.59 11.51
CA SER A 77 -1.90 -13.71 11.00
C SER A 77 -1.82 -13.81 9.47
N ASP A 78 -2.00 -15.02 8.95
CA ASP A 78 -2.01 -15.25 7.49
C ASP A 78 -3.10 -14.43 6.79
N LEU A 79 -4.26 -14.23 7.43
CA LEU A 79 -5.32 -13.38 6.88
C LEU A 79 -4.86 -11.93 6.71
N PHE A 80 -4.20 -11.37 7.73
CA PHE A 80 -3.62 -10.03 7.64
C PHE A 80 -2.56 -9.97 6.54
N LEU A 81 -1.65 -10.96 6.49
CA LEU A 81 -0.58 -11.01 5.49
C LEU A 81 -1.11 -11.13 4.06
N LYS A 82 -2.27 -11.79 3.84
CA LYS A 82 -2.93 -11.84 2.54
C LYS A 82 -3.40 -10.45 2.10
N ILE A 83 -4.17 -9.78 2.96
CA ILE A 83 -4.66 -8.42 2.68
C ILE A 83 -3.48 -7.47 2.47
N TYR A 84 -2.46 -7.58 3.32
CA TYR A 84 -1.26 -6.78 3.24
C TYR A 84 -0.49 -7.00 1.93
N ALA A 85 -0.30 -8.25 1.51
CA ALA A 85 0.36 -8.59 0.26
C ALA A 85 -0.38 -8.02 -0.96
N ASP A 86 -1.72 -8.05 -0.95
CA ASP A 86 -2.55 -7.52 -2.02
C ASP A 86 -2.45 -5.98 -2.10
N VAL A 87 -2.37 -5.31 -0.94
CA VAL A 87 -2.17 -3.86 -0.89
C VAL A 87 -0.76 -3.49 -1.37
N LEU A 88 0.28 -4.20 -0.94
CA LEU A 88 1.65 -3.98 -1.41
C LEU A 88 1.78 -4.19 -2.93
N GLN A 89 0.99 -5.10 -3.51
CA GLN A 89 0.97 -5.33 -4.95
C GLN A 89 0.51 -4.08 -5.74
N THR A 90 -0.29 -3.19 -5.14
CA THR A 90 -0.73 -1.93 -5.79
C THR A 90 0.44 -0.98 -6.07
N LEU A 91 1.47 -1.01 -5.21
CA LEU A 91 2.70 -0.20 -5.35
C LEU A 91 3.55 -0.61 -6.56
N HIS A 92 3.40 -1.86 -7.01
CA HIS A 92 4.09 -2.33 -8.21
C HIS A 92 3.60 -1.60 -9.46
N SER A 93 2.29 -1.31 -9.53
CA SER A 93 1.65 -0.62 -10.65
C SER A 93 1.88 0.88 -10.58
N ASP A 94 1.63 1.50 -9.42
CA ASP A 94 1.93 2.91 -9.16
C ASP A 94 2.39 3.11 -7.70
N PRO A 95 3.66 3.46 -7.46
CA PRO A 95 4.20 3.71 -6.12
C PRO A 95 3.51 4.85 -5.37
N LEU A 96 2.78 5.71 -6.09
CA LEU A 96 2.03 6.84 -5.54
C LEU A 96 0.52 6.56 -5.48
N ALA A 97 0.07 5.32 -5.73
CA ALA A 97 -1.35 4.96 -5.67
C ALA A 97 -1.97 5.09 -4.27
N ASN A 98 -1.14 4.99 -3.22
CA ASN A 98 -1.60 5.02 -1.84
C ASN A 98 -1.58 6.44 -1.26
N THR A 99 -2.39 6.65 -0.23
CA THR A 99 -2.45 7.91 0.54
C THR A 99 -1.23 8.14 1.42
N VAL A 100 -0.41 7.10 1.63
CA VAL A 100 0.81 7.11 2.44
C VAL A 100 2.01 6.69 1.61
N SER A 101 3.22 7.06 2.05
CA SER A 101 4.45 6.66 1.36
C SER A 101 4.63 5.14 1.40
N PRO A 102 5.22 4.53 0.33
CA PRO A 102 5.52 3.09 0.29
C PRO A 102 6.30 2.59 1.51
N SER A 103 7.17 3.43 2.05
CA SER A 103 7.97 3.10 3.24
C SER A 103 7.18 3.06 4.53
N LEU A 104 6.15 3.90 4.66
CA LEU A 104 5.31 3.91 5.85
C LEU A 104 4.41 2.67 5.86
N ILE A 105 3.75 2.37 4.73
CA ILE A 105 2.93 1.15 4.61
C ILE A 105 3.78 -0.10 4.78
N GLY A 106 4.94 -0.14 4.13
CA GLY A 106 5.92 -1.22 4.19
C GLY A 106 6.36 -1.56 5.61
N SER A 107 6.76 -0.53 6.38
CA SER A 107 7.36 -0.74 7.70
C SER A 107 6.37 -0.91 8.84
N SER A 108 5.24 -0.21 8.80
CA SER A 108 4.25 -0.22 9.90
C SER A 108 3.17 -1.29 9.74
N GLY A 109 2.99 -1.81 8.51
CA GLY A 109 1.85 -2.65 8.17
C GLY A 109 0.49 -1.95 8.26
N VAL A 110 0.47 -0.62 8.34
CA VAL A 110 -0.78 0.16 8.30
C VAL A 110 -1.34 0.11 6.88
N ILE A 111 -2.51 -0.51 6.75
CA ILE A 111 -3.23 -0.61 5.48
C ILE A 111 -4.32 0.47 5.45
N PRO A 112 -4.16 1.54 4.66
CA PRO A 112 -5.22 2.53 4.51
C PRO A 112 -6.37 1.93 3.70
N LEU A 113 -7.43 1.51 4.40
CA LEU A 113 -8.68 1.07 3.77
C LEU A 113 -9.63 2.28 3.69
N THR A 114 -9.75 2.85 2.49
CA THR A 114 -10.81 3.83 2.24
C THR A 114 -12.13 3.10 2.11
N ILE A 115 -12.97 3.18 3.14
CA ILE A 115 -14.33 2.69 3.09
C ILE A 115 -15.16 3.69 2.27
N VAL A 116 -15.21 3.48 0.95
CA VAL A 116 -16.19 4.15 0.08
C VAL A 116 -17.50 3.38 0.24
N SER A 117 -18.18 3.56 1.36
CA SER A 117 -19.39 2.78 1.65
C SER A 117 -20.63 3.64 1.70
N VAL A 118 -21.71 3.00 1.24
CA VAL A 118 -23.11 3.04 1.66
C VAL A 118 -23.35 3.18 3.18
N ILE A 119 -22.37 3.47 4.04
CA ILE A 119 -22.62 3.75 5.47
C ILE A 119 -23.64 4.89 5.62
N PRO A 120 -23.54 6.02 4.88
CA PRO A 120 -24.60 7.02 4.88
C PRO A 120 -25.95 6.48 4.39
N ASP A 121 -25.94 5.58 3.40
CA ASP A 121 -27.17 4.99 2.84
C ASP A 121 -27.80 3.94 3.77
N ILE A 122 -27.01 3.16 4.50
CA ILE A 122 -27.43 2.23 5.55
C ILE A 122 -27.99 3.04 6.72
N MET A 123 -27.31 4.11 7.14
CA MET A 123 -27.82 5.02 8.16
C MET A 123 -29.13 5.67 7.74
N ARG A 124 -29.28 6.07 6.46
CA ARG A 124 -30.52 6.61 5.91
C ARG A 124 -31.63 5.55 5.88
N HIS A 125 -31.33 4.32 5.46
CA HIS A 125 -32.28 3.21 5.50
C HIS A 125 -32.77 2.91 6.93
N TYR A 126 -31.87 2.88 7.92
CA TYR A 126 -32.26 2.73 9.32
C TYR A 126 -33.10 3.92 9.83
N ALA A 127 -32.76 5.16 9.45
CA ALA A 127 -33.55 6.34 9.81
C ALA A 127 -34.95 6.28 9.19
N ASP A 128 -35.08 5.90 7.93
CA ASP A 128 -36.37 5.77 7.24
C ASP A 128 -37.24 4.67 7.87
N HIS A 129 -36.65 3.55 8.30
CA HIS A 129 -37.40 2.46 8.93
C HIS A 129 -37.73 2.69 10.41
N ILE A 130 -36.86 3.38 11.17
CA ILE A 130 -37.09 3.63 12.60
C ILE A 130 -37.99 4.86 12.82
N CYS A 131 -37.83 5.91 12.02
CA CYS A 131 -38.59 7.14 12.22
C CYS A 131 -39.98 7.12 11.54
N ASN A 132 -40.18 6.38 10.44
CA ASN A 132 -41.51 6.31 9.80
C ASN A 132 -42.47 5.29 10.42
N GLU A 133 -42.03 4.41 11.33
CA GLU A 133 -42.95 3.52 12.07
C GLU A 133 -43.57 4.18 13.33
N LEU A 134 -43.22 5.44 13.62
CA LEU A 134 -43.69 6.18 14.80
C LEU A 134 -44.70 7.31 14.48
N ILE A 135 -45.37 7.29 13.33
CA ILE A 135 -46.48 8.20 12.97
C ILE A 135 -47.70 7.40 12.53
#